data_AF-A0A6G1BB27-F1
#
_entry.id   AF-A0A6G1BB27-F1
#
_cell.length_a   1.000
_cell.length_b   1.000
_cell.length_c   1.000
_cell.angle_alpha   90.00
_cell.angle_beta   90.00
_cell.angle_gamma   90.00
#
_symmetry.space_group_name_H-M   'P 1'
#
loop_
_entity.id
_entity.type
_entity.pdbx_description
1 polymer ?
#
loop_
_entity_poly.entity_id
_entity_poly.type
_entity_poly.pdbx_seq_one_letter_code
_entity_poly.pdbx_strand_id
1 'polypeptide(L)'
;MPSSDKERKESEREKRNSVLTHCEAYDNYVCLSDPQLKGIVTRLYCRQGYYLQMHPDGALDGTKDDSTNSTLFNLIPVGLRVVAIQGVKTGLYIAMNGEGYLYPSVSNMPKMLAIHSIF
;
A
#
# COMPACT_ATOMS: atom_id res chain seq x y z
N MET A 1 16.25 -21.40 41.05
CA MET A 1 15.63 -21.62 39.73
C MET A 1 14.70 -20.44 39.46
N PRO A 2 14.81 -19.74 38.32
CA PRO A 2 13.86 -18.69 37.99
C PRO A 2 12.45 -19.29 37.91
N SER A 3 11.44 -18.59 38.43
CA SER A 3 10.05 -19.05 38.37
C SER A 3 9.55 -19.02 36.92
N SER A 4 8.72 -19.99 36.55
CA SER A 4 8.09 -20.11 35.22
C SER A 4 7.41 -18.82 34.75
N ASP A 5 6.90 -18.02 35.68
CA ASP A 5 6.27 -16.72 35.39
C ASP A 5 7.27 -15.64 34.98
N LYS A 6 8.53 -15.72 35.43
CA LYS A 6 9.58 -14.76 35.08
C LYS A 6 10.07 -15.00 33.65
N GLU A 7 10.31 -16.25 33.27
CA GLU A 7 10.66 -16.64 31.90
C GLU A 7 9.54 -16.34 30.90
N ARG A 8 8.28 -16.55 31.30
CA ARG A 8 7.12 -16.21 30.47
C ARG A 8 7.05 -14.71 30.19
N LYS A 9 7.23 -13.86 31.20
CA LYS A 9 7.25 -12.40 31.05
C LYS A 9 8.44 -11.90 30.24
N GLU A 10 9.60 -12.55 30.37
CA GLU A 10 10.80 -12.23 29.59
C GLU A 10 10.62 -12.59 28.11
N SER A 11 10.00 -13.74 27.81
CA SER A 11 9.63 -14.13 26.46
C SER A 11 8.57 -13.21 25.81
N GLU A 12 7.61 -12.70 26.60
CA GLU A 12 6.61 -11.74 26.14
C GLU A 12 7.21 -10.36 25.90
N ARG A 13 8.19 -9.96 26.72
CA ARG A 13 8.96 -8.72 26.55
C ARG A 13 9.85 -8.79 25.32
N GLU A 14 10.49 -9.93 25.07
CA GLU A 14 11.33 -10.15 23.90
C GLU A 14 10.51 -10.25 22.61
N LYS A 15 9.31 -10.85 22.65
CA LYS A 15 8.33 -10.79 21.55
C LYS A 15 7.85 -9.37 21.29
N ARG A 16 7.56 -8.58 22.33
CA ARG A 16 7.23 -7.14 22.18
C ARG A 16 8.38 -6.35 21.58
N ASN A 17 9.61 -6.58 22.04
CA ASN A 17 10.80 -5.92 21.52
C ASN A 17 11.13 -6.34 20.08
N SER A 18 10.85 -7.59 19.70
CA SER A 18 10.99 -8.09 18.33
C SER A 18 10.00 -7.43 17.37
N VAL A 19 8.76 -7.20 17.81
CA VAL A 19 7.75 -6.44 17.04
C VAL A 19 8.15 -4.96 16.93
N LEU A 20 8.70 -4.36 17.99
CA LEU A 20 9.15 -2.97 18.00
C LEU A 20 10.37 -2.75 17.10
N THR A 21 11.38 -3.62 17.15
CA THR A 21 12.58 -3.54 16.29
C THR A 21 12.29 -3.75 14.80
N HIS A 22 11.19 -4.42 14.43
CA HIS A 22 10.73 -4.48 13.04
C HIS A 22 9.94 -3.24 12.58
N CYS A 23 9.37 -2.46 13.52
CA CYS A 23 8.70 -1.19 13.22
C CYS A 23 9.70 -0.05 13.00
N GLU A 24 10.81 -0.04 13.74
CA GLU A 24 11.82 1.05 13.72
C GLU A 24 12.63 1.14 12.41
N ALA A 25 12.57 0.14 11.52
CA ALA A 25 13.28 0.17 10.24
C ALA A 25 12.56 0.98 9.13
N TYR A 26 11.32 1.44 9.35
CA TYR A 26 10.49 2.12 8.33
C TYR A 26 10.05 3.55 8.72
N ASP A 27 10.59 4.12 9.80
CA ASP A 27 10.25 5.47 10.31
C ASP A 27 10.61 6.65 9.38
N ASN A 28 11.06 6.41 8.15
CA ASN A 28 11.24 7.47 7.14
C ASN A 28 10.00 7.73 6.26
N TYR A 29 8.90 7.00 6.45
CA TYR A 29 7.61 7.30 5.83
C TYR A 29 6.69 7.88 6.88
N VAL A 30 6.82 9.19 7.11
CA VAL A 30 5.96 9.98 8.00
C VAL A 30 4.51 9.57 7.77
N CYS A 31 3.89 9.05 8.83
CA CYS A 31 2.47 8.70 8.85
C CYS A 31 1.69 9.99 8.64
N LEU A 32 1.38 10.31 7.38
CA LEU A 32 0.47 11.37 6.99
C LEU A 32 -0.96 10.90 7.35
N SER A 33 -1.23 10.81 8.64
CA SER A 33 -2.57 10.82 9.22
C SER A 33 -3.18 12.23 9.13
N ASP A 34 -2.84 12.99 8.08
CA ASP A 34 -3.54 14.21 7.73
C ASP A 34 -4.68 13.83 6.77
N PRO A 35 -5.95 13.89 7.20
CA PRO A 35 -7.12 13.58 6.37
C PRO A 35 -7.30 14.52 5.16
N GLN A 36 -6.36 15.45 4.90
CA GLN A 36 -6.45 16.44 3.82
C GLN A 36 -5.60 16.14 2.58
N LEU A 37 -4.89 15.02 2.49
CA LEU A 37 -4.19 14.67 1.26
C LEU A 37 -5.18 14.30 0.17
N LYS A 38 -5.70 15.33 -0.51
CA LYS A 38 -6.55 15.26 -1.68
C LYS A 38 -5.70 14.71 -2.81
N GLY A 39 -5.68 13.38 -2.91
CA GLY A 39 -5.17 12.71 -4.09
C GLY A 39 -5.87 13.18 -5.36
N ILE A 40 -5.23 12.98 -6.49
CA ILE A 40 -5.83 13.24 -7.80
C ILE A 40 -6.54 11.98 -8.30
N VAL A 41 -7.75 12.15 -8.85
CA VAL A 41 -8.38 11.11 -9.67
C VAL A 41 -7.78 11.19 -11.07
N THR A 42 -7.09 10.14 -11.50
CA THR A 42 -6.45 10.10 -12.83
C THR A 42 -6.44 8.70 -13.42
N ARG A 43 -6.04 8.61 -14.69
CA ARG A 43 -5.80 7.37 -15.44
C ARG A 43 -4.30 7.17 -15.58
N LEU A 44 -3.85 5.93 -15.44
CA LEU A 44 -2.44 5.57 -15.63
C LEU A 44 -2.27 4.95 -17.01
N TYR A 45 -1.69 5.69 -17.94
CA TYR A 45 -1.42 5.22 -19.30
C TYR A 45 0.01 4.74 -19.44
N CYS A 46 0.20 3.48 -19.83
CA CYS A 46 1.52 2.93 -20.09
C CYS A 46 1.97 3.27 -21.52
N ARG A 47 3.29 3.39 -21.71
CA ARG A 47 3.90 3.68 -23.03
C ARG A 47 3.58 2.61 -24.09
N GLN A 48 3.19 1.41 -23.67
CA GLN A 48 2.79 0.32 -24.58
C GLN A 48 1.40 0.52 -25.20
N GLY A 49 0.67 1.57 -24.80
CA GLY A 49 -0.58 1.96 -25.43
C GLY A 49 -1.85 1.53 -24.70
N TYR A 50 -1.76 1.27 -23.39
CA TYR A 50 -2.86 0.76 -22.56
C TYR A 50 -3.03 1.60 -21.31
N TYR A 51 -4.27 1.78 -20.87
CA TYR A 51 -4.59 2.25 -19.54
C TYR A 51 -4.55 1.07 -18.56
N LEU A 52 -4.00 1.29 -17.37
CA LEU A 52 -4.18 0.37 -16.26
C LEU A 52 -5.67 0.29 -15.93
N GLN A 53 -6.16 -0.92 -15.70
CA GLN A 53 -7.54 -1.20 -15.32
C GLN A 53 -7.59 -2.08 -14.07
N MET A 54 -8.57 -1.83 -13.21
CA MET A 54 -8.96 -2.70 -12.11
C MET A 54 -10.41 -3.15 -12.28
N HIS A 55 -10.61 -4.46 -12.34
CA HIS A 55 -11.92 -5.08 -12.42
C HIS A 55 -12.63 -5.10 -11.06
N PRO A 56 -13.97 -5.27 -11.02
CA PRO A 56 -14.73 -5.32 -9.76
C PRO A 56 -14.29 -6.43 -8.78
N ASP A 57 -13.71 -7.51 -9.31
CA ASP A 57 -13.14 -8.62 -8.53
C ASP A 57 -11.71 -8.34 -8.02
N GLY A 58 -11.13 -7.19 -8.39
CA GLY A 58 -9.78 -6.78 -8.02
C GLY A 58 -8.69 -7.21 -8.99
N ALA A 59 -9.01 -7.92 -10.08
CA ALA A 59 -8.03 -8.27 -11.10
C ALA A 59 -7.47 -7.00 -11.79
N LEU A 60 -6.18 -7.03 -12.13
CA LEU A 60 -5.44 -5.91 -12.73
C LEU A 60 -4.91 -6.31 -14.11
N ASP A 61 -5.17 -5.47 -15.10
CA ASP A 61 -4.66 -5.63 -16.47
C ASP A 61 -4.60 -4.28 -17.21
N GLY A 62 -4.34 -4.34 -18.53
CA GLY A 62 -4.30 -3.18 -19.40
C GLY A 62 -5.46 -3.20 -20.40
N THR A 63 -6.10 -2.04 -20.60
CA THR A 63 -7.17 -1.86 -21.59
C THR A 63 -6.88 -0.70 -22.53
N LYS A 64 -7.45 -0.74 -23.74
CA LYS A 64 -7.51 0.42 -24.64
C LYS A 64 -8.78 1.23 -24.47
N ASP A 65 -9.77 0.68 -23.78
CA ASP A 65 -11.07 1.31 -23.56
C ASP A 65 -10.99 2.26 -22.37
N ASP A 66 -11.07 3.56 -22.65
CA ASP A 66 -11.08 4.61 -21.67
C ASP A 66 -12.50 5.11 -21.35
N SER A 67 -13.55 4.48 -21.88
CA SER A 67 -14.93 4.89 -21.58
C SER A 67 -15.41 4.43 -20.19
N THR A 68 -14.71 3.48 -19.57
CA THR A 68 -15.13 2.83 -18.32
C THR A 68 -14.41 3.39 -17.08
N ASN A 69 -15.11 3.40 -15.95
CA ASN A 69 -14.58 3.85 -14.65
C ASN A 69 -13.57 2.86 -14.03
N SER A 70 -13.33 1.69 -14.63
CA SER A 70 -12.37 0.70 -14.13
C SER A 70 -10.91 1.14 -14.30
N THR A 71 -10.67 2.20 -15.06
CA THR A 71 -9.35 2.80 -15.32
C THR A 71 -9.09 4.06 -14.50
N LEU A 72 -10.05 4.47 -13.63
CA LEU A 72 -9.91 5.62 -12.76
C LEU A 72 -9.30 5.21 -11.41
N PHE A 73 -8.25 5.94 -11.00
CA PHE A 73 -7.55 5.70 -9.74
C PHE A 73 -7.39 6.99 -8.95
N ASN A 74 -7.48 6.88 -7.62
CA ASN A 74 -6.98 7.91 -6.72
C ASN A 74 -5.47 7.71 -6.56
N LEU A 75 -4.68 8.72 -6.91
CA LEU A 75 -3.28 8.83 -6.56
C LEU A 75 -3.16 9.68 -5.31
N ILE A 76 -2.99 9.03 -4.17
CA ILE A 76 -2.99 9.66 -2.86
C ILE A 76 -1.53 9.81 -2.43
N PRO A 77 -1.01 11.03 -2.24
CA PRO A 77 0.34 11.19 -1.69
C PRO A 77 0.34 10.66 -0.26
N VAL A 78 1.34 9.86 0.09
CA VAL A 78 1.50 9.27 1.43
C VAL A 78 2.90 9.47 1.99
N GLY A 79 3.76 10.16 1.23
CA GLY A 79 5.11 10.53 1.60
C GLY A 79 5.75 11.39 0.52
N LEU A 80 6.96 11.88 0.77
CA LEU A 80 7.73 12.61 -0.23
C LEU A 80 7.98 11.71 -1.45
N ARG A 81 7.41 12.07 -2.61
CA ARG A 81 7.49 11.31 -3.86
C ARG A 81 6.90 9.90 -3.75
N VAL A 82 5.97 9.68 -2.84
CA VAL A 82 5.39 8.36 -2.60
C VAL A 82 3.89 8.49 -2.66
N VAL A 83 3.28 7.63 -3.48
CA VAL A 83 1.83 7.60 -3.68
C VAL A 83 1.27 6.21 -3.41
N ALA A 84 0.08 6.17 -2.84
CA ALA A 84 -0.79 5.01 -2.89
C ALA A 84 -1.69 5.11 -4.12
N ILE A 85 -1.96 3.97 -4.77
CA ILE A 85 -2.88 3.88 -5.91
C ILE A 85 -4.09 3.08 -5.49
N GLN A 86 -5.27 3.69 -5.59
CA GLN A 86 -6.54 3.08 -5.21
C GLN A 86 -7.51 3.12 -6.39
N GLY A 87 -8.17 2.00 -6.70
CA GLY A 87 -9.24 1.97 -7.70
C GLY A 87 -10.45 2.77 -7.23
N VAL A 88 -10.92 3.74 -8.02
CA VAL A 88 -12.06 4.61 -7.63
C VAL A 88 -13.33 3.80 -7.41
N LYS A 89 -13.59 2.82 -8.28
CA LYS A 89 -14.82 2.02 -8.24
C LYS A 89 -14.82 0.98 -7.11
N THR A 90 -13.68 0.36 -6.85
CA THR A 90 -13.57 -0.77 -5.90
C THR A 90 -13.16 -0.32 -4.50
N GLY A 91 -12.49 0.82 -4.38
CA GLY A 91 -11.85 1.26 -3.14
C GLY A 91 -10.61 0.44 -2.76
N LEU A 92 -10.22 -0.53 -3.59
CA LEU A 92 -9.07 -1.40 -3.34
C LEU A 92 -7.77 -0.69 -3.72
N TYR A 93 -6.74 -0.90 -2.92
CA TYR A 93 -5.40 -0.43 -3.21
C TYR A 93 -4.63 -1.46 -4.03
N ILE A 94 -3.73 -1.00 -4.89
CA ILE A 94 -2.76 -1.86 -5.55
C ILE A 94 -1.59 -2.07 -4.59
N ALA A 95 -1.25 -3.33 -4.33
CA ALA A 95 -0.13 -3.78 -3.54
C ALA A 95 0.86 -4.59 -4.38
N MET A 96 2.09 -4.76 -3.88
CA MET A 96 3.10 -5.64 -4.44
C MET A 96 3.75 -6.39 -3.29
N ASN A 97 3.89 -7.70 -3.42
CA ASN A 97 4.57 -8.49 -2.42
C ASN A 97 6.10 -8.47 -2.66
N GLY A 98 6.87 -9.12 -1.78
CA GLY A 98 8.33 -9.19 -1.89
C GLY A 98 8.85 -9.96 -3.11
N GLU A 99 7.98 -10.65 -3.84
CA GLU A 99 8.31 -11.40 -5.05
C GLU A 99 8.03 -10.59 -6.33
N GLY A 100 7.47 -9.38 -6.20
CA GLY A 100 7.14 -8.51 -7.34
C GLY A 100 5.74 -8.70 -7.92
N TYR A 101 4.90 -9.55 -7.32
CA TYR A 101 3.52 -9.75 -7.77
C TYR A 101 2.61 -8.65 -7.27
N LEU A 102 1.83 -8.08 -8.19
CA LEU A 102 0.77 -7.13 -7.86
C LEU A 102 -0.46 -7.85 -7.32
N TYR A 103 -1.12 -7.28 -6.33
CA TYR A 103 -2.38 -7.80 -5.79
C TYR A 103 -3.29 -6.68 -5.25
N PRO A 104 -4.62 -6.83 -5.33
CA PRO A 104 -5.55 -5.90 -4.70
C PRO A 104 -5.56 -6.07 -3.18
N SER A 105 -5.69 -4.97 -2.43
CA SER A 105 -5.74 -5.01 -0.97
C SER A 105 -6.75 -4.03 -0.38
N VAL A 106 -7.41 -4.50 0.69
CA VAL A 106 -8.40 -3.75 1.48
C VAL A 106 -7.79 -2.90 2.59
N SER A 107 -6.49 -3.03 2.88
CA SER A 107 -5.92 -2.42 4.09
C SER A 107 -5.77 -0.91 3.95
N ASN A 108 -6.28 -0.16 4.93
CA ASN A 108 -6.17 1.30 5.06
C ASN A 108 -4.74 1.81 5.42
N MET A 109 -3.70 1.09 4.98
CA MET A 109 -2.25 1.35 5.06
C MET A 109 -1.58 1.33 6.46
N PRO A 110 -0.38 0.67 6.59
CA PRO A 110 0.91 1.36 6.35
C PRO A 110 1.99 0.51 5.61
N LYS A 111 1.63 -0.58 4.92
CA LYS A 111 2.62 -1.53 4.33
C LYS A 111 2.55 -1.69 2.80
N MET A 112 1.86 -0.82 2.09
CA MET A 112 1.48 -1.10 0.70
C MET A 112 2.10 -0.13 -0.28
N LEU A 113 2.85 -0.70 -1.24
CA LEU A 113 3.42 -0.06 -2.44
C LEU A 113 3.57 1.45 -2.36
N ALA A 114 4.68 1.87 -1.77
CA ALA A 114 5.27 3.14 -2.10
C ALA A 114 5.81 3.03 -3.54
N ILE A 115 5.06 3.47 -4.56
CA ILE A 115 5.71 3.78 -5.83
C ILE A 115 6.58 5.00 -5.55
N HIS A 116 7.89 4.79 -5.45
CA HIS A 116 8.85 5.86 -5.44
C HIS A 116 8.74 6.55 -6.80
N SER A 117 8.04 7.69 -6.81
CA SER A 117 7.82 8.50 -7.99
C SER A 117 9.17 9.00 -8.47
N ILE A 118 9.67 8.36 -9.52
CA ILE A 118 10.76 8.88 -10.32
C ILE A 118 10.09 9.72 -11.41
N PHE A 119 10.09 11.04 -11.21
CA PHE A 119 10.12 11.96 -12.35
C PHE A 119 11.56 12.04 -12.83
#